data_AF-A0A2E7RAF7-F1
#
_entry.id   AF-A0A2E7RAF7-F1
#
_cell.length_a   1.000
_cell.length_b   1.000
_cell.length_c   1.000
_cell.angle_alpha   90.00
_cell.angle_beta   90.00
_cell.angle_gamma   90.00
#
_symmetry.space_group_name_H-M   'P 1'
#
loop_
_entity.id
_entity.type
_entity.pdbx_description
1 polymer ?
#
loop_
_entity_poly.entity_id
_entity_poly.type
_entity_poly.pdbx_seq_one_letter_code
_entity_poly.pdbx_strand_id
1 'polypeptide(L)'
;MKAPILALAATFAAVTFVSPTDGQTFSDCNKCPQMISIAPGAVSAEYSKAKKKSQWIVVKQRYALSKFEITRGQYAAFIAATGYKTEPCLHKNGRRWELSSVQNWTNPGFKQGNDEPVACVSRGDALSYTKWLSHVSGKSYRLPLENEWIYAATGKEGSFPFSKRFENHAERCKYANTADKALKQKYPNVQISKCTDYYIYTAPIGRFKPNGFGLHDMLGNVSEWIARSNKNGADIARGGSWIMMAGAGRSAYRFRNSTKKRYSDIGFRVARTLSK
;
A
#
# COMPACT_ATOMS: atom_id res chain seq x y z
N MET A 1 40.69 -51.59 -28.12
CA MET A 1 39.24 -51.32 -28.11
C MET A 1 39.01 -50.05 -27.29
N LYS A 2 38.60 -48.94 -27.91
CA LYS A 2 38.29 -47.67 -27.22
C LYS A 2 36.77 -47.51 -27.19
N ALA A 3 36.17 -47.39 -25.99
CA ALA A 3 34.74 -47.17 -25.83
C ALA A 3 34.38 -45.70 -26.13
N PRO A 4 33.21 -45.42 -26.74
CA PRO A 4 32.80 -44.06 -27.04
C PRO A 4 32.20 -43.40 -25.80
N ILE A 5 32.58 -42.16 -25.53
CA ILE A 5 31.96 -41.31 -24.51
C ILE A 5 30.70 -40.69 -25.13
N LEU A 6 29.52 -41.10 -24.67
CA LEU A 6 28.27 -40.41 -24.98
C LEU A 6 28.20 -39.11 -24.17
N ALA A 7 28.24 -37.98 -24.86
CA ALA A 7 27.90 -36.69 -24.26
C ALA A 7 26.36 -36.57 -24.20
N LEU A 8 25.80 -36.60 -22.99
CA LEU A 8 24.41 -36.21 -22.78
C LEU A 8 24.29 -34.69 -22.96
N ALA A 9 23.65 -34.26 -24.04
CA ALA A 9 23.21 -32.88 -24.20
C ALA A 9 22.01 -32.64 -23.26
N ALA A 10 22.21 -31.87 -22.19
CA ALA A 10 21.12 -31.40 -21.34
C ALA A 10 20.31 -30.34 -22.10
N THR A 11 19.10 -30.70 -22.53
CA THR A 11 18.14 -29.75 -23.09
C THR A 11 17.53 -28.92 -21.95
N PHE A 12 17.98 -27.68 -21.80
CA PHE A 12 17.29 -26.71 -20.96
C PHE A 12 16.02 -26.25 -21.68
N ALA A 13 14.85 -26.73 -21.22
CA ALA A 13 13.58 -26.15 -21.64
C ALA A 13 13.53 -24.69 -21.20
N ALA A 14 13.45 -23.77 -22.16
CA ALA A 14 13.23 -22.36 -21.86
C ALA A 14 11.85 -22.21 -21.21
N VAL A 15 11.82 -21.92 -19.90
CA VAL A 15 10.59 -21.54 -19.22
C VAL A 15 10.17 -20.19 -19.78
N THR A 16 9.14 -20.19 -20.63
CA THR A 16 8.53 -18.97 -21.14
C THR A 16 7.77 -18.31 -19.99
N PHE A 17 8.30 -17.20 -19.46
CA PHE A 17 7.60 -16.39 -18.48
C PHE A 17 6.46 -15.63 -19.19
N VAL A 18 5.27 -16.20 -19.18
CA VAL A 18 4.07 -15.51 -19.65
C VAL A 18 3.74 -14.39 -18.67
N SER A 19 3.67 -13.15 -19.17
CA SER A 19 3.25 -11.99 -18.38
C SER A 19 1.80 -12.18 -17.88
N PRO A 20 1.49 -11.89 -16.60
CA PRO A 20 0.15 -12.08 -16.06
C PRO A 20 -0.93 -11.27 -16.82
N THR A 21 -2.06 -11.91 -17.11
CA THR A 21 -3.22 -11.28 -17.75
C THR A 21 -3.92 -10.28 -16.82
N ASP A 22 -4.71 -9.38 -17.38
CA ASP A 22 -5.43 -8.32 -16.66
C ASP A 22 -6.30 -8.87 -15.53
N GLY A 23 -6.13 -8.34 -14.33
CA GLY A 23 -6.86 -8.80 -13.14
C GLY A 23 -6.38 -10.13 -12.58
N GLN A 24 -5.43 -10.81 -13.23
CA GLN A 24 -4.84 -12.04 -12.70
C GLN A 24 -4.13 -11.74 -11.38
N THR A 25 -4.45 -12.54 -10.35
CA THR A 25 -3.74 -12.55 -9.07
C THR A 25 -2.62 -13.58 -9.12
N PHE A 26 -1.44 -13.24 -8.60
CA PHE A 26 -0.28 -14.13 -8.56
C PHE A 26 0.64 -13.82 -7.36
N SER A 27 1.63 -14.68 -7.11
CA SER A 27 2.72 -14.44 -6.16
C SER A 27 4.01 -14.99 -6.75
N ASP A 28 5.11 -14.23 -6.64
CA ASP A 28 6.40 -14.64 -7.24
C ASP A 28 7.18 -15.64 -6.39
N CYS A 29 6.78 -15.82 -5.14
CA CYS A 29 7.39 -16.76 -4.20
C CYS A 29 6.42 -17.02 -3.03
N ASN A 30 6.67 -18.06 -2.23
CA ASN A 30 5.85 -18.42 -1.07
C ASN A 30 5.75 -17.33 0.02
N LYS A 31 6.74 -16.45 0.10
CA LYS A 31 6.81 -15.32 1.04
C LYS A 31 6.49 -13.98 0.39
N CYS A 32 6.22 -13.97 -0.92
CA CYS A 32 5.96 -12.75 -1.67
C CYS A 32 4.50 -12.32 -1.46
N PRO A 33 4.21 -11.00 -1.52
CA PRO A 33 2.83 -10.54 -1.45
C PRO A 33 2.01 -11.06 -2.64
N GLN A 34 0.71 -11.23 -2.43
CA GLN A 34 -0.23 -11.40 -3.53
C GLN A 34 -0.29 -10.12 -4.35
N MET A 35 -0.08 -10.27 -5.65
CA MET A 35 -0.05 -9.20 -6.64
C MET A 35 -1.26 -9.32 -7.55
N ILE A 36 -1.74 -8.21 -8.09
CA ILE A 36 -2.74 -8.17 -9.14
C ILE A 36 -2.22 -7.40 -10.35
N SER A 37 -2.38 -7.98 -11.55
CA SER A 37 -2.01 -7.34 -12.81
C SER A 37 -3.01 -6.25 -13.20
N ILE A 38 -2.53 -5.05 -13.48
CA ILE A 38 -3.33 -3.87 -13.79
C ILE A 38 -3.02 -3.41 -15.22
N ALA A 39 -4.07 -3.33 -16.03
CA ALA A 39 -4.02 -2.88 -17.41
C ALA A 39 -3.53 -1.42 -17.53
N PRO A 40 -2.89 -1.04 -18.64
CA PRO A 40 -2.83 0.35 -19.06
C PRO A 40 -4.24 0.95 -19.16
N GLY A 41 -4.35 2.26 -18.92
CA GLY A 41 -5.61 2.96 -19.08
C GLY A 41 -5.54 4.40 -18.61
N ALA A 42 -6.68 5.07 -18.66
CA ALA A 42 -6.82 6.44 -18.21
C ALA A 42 -8.07 6.59 -17.33
N VAL A 43 -7.99 7.48 -16.36
CA VAL A 43 -9.13 7.85 -15.52
C VAL A 43 -9.13 9.32 -15.19
N SER A 44 -10.32 9.91 -15.11
CA SER A 44 -10.48 11.27 -14.61
C SER A 44 -10.59 11.22 -13.08
N ALA A 45 -9.64 11.83 -12.37
CA ALA A 45 -9.62 11.84 -10.92
C ALA A 45 -9.31 13.23 -10.37
N GLU A 46 -9.88 13.57 -9.22
CA GLU A 46 -9.52 14.79 -8.49
C GLU A 46 -8.11 14.65 -7.91
N TYR A 47 -7.15 15.37 -8.48
CA TYR A 47 -5.75 15.29 -8.06
C TYR A 47 -5.48 16.02 -6.73
N SER A 48 -6.25 17.06 -6.40
CA SER A 48 -6.12 17.78 -5.12
C SER A 48 -7.40 18.50 -4.70
N LYS A 49 -7.64 18.59 -3.39
CA LYS A 49 -8.75 19.34 -2.78
C LYS A 49 -8.71 20.84 -3.13
N ALA A 50 -7.51 21.40 -3.33
CA ALA A 50 -7.32 22.82 -3.58
C ALA A 50 -7.81 23.27 -4.96
N LYS A 51 -7.72 22.39 -5.97
CA LYS A 51 -8.03 22.77 -7.35
C LYS A 51 -9.44 22.41 -7.79
N LYS A 52 -10.17 21.53 -7.06
CA LYS A 52 -11.52 21.01 -7.41
C LYS A 52 -11.70 20.64 -8.89
N LYS A 53 -10.61 20.36 -9.60
CA LYS A 53 -10.58 20.12 -11.04
C LYS A 53 -10.02 18.73 -11.25
N SER A 54 -10.84 17.87 -11.82
CA SER A 54 -10.41 16.54 -12.22
C SER A 54 -9.34 16.64 -13.31
N GLN A 55 -8.34 15.77 -13.22
CA GLN A 55 -7.28 15.65 -14.21
C GLN A 55 -7.29 14.22 -14.75
N TRP A 56 -6.94 14.08 -16.02
CA TRP A 56 -6.72 12.77 -16.62
C TRP A 56 -5.40 12.18 -16.11
N ILE A 57 -5.53 11.05 -15.43
CA ILE A 57 -4.41 10.23 -14.97
C ILE A 57 -4.25 9.09 -15.96
N VAL A 58 -3.08 9.00 -16.57
CA VAL A 58 -2.78 8.00 -17.60
C VAL A 58 -1.71 7.05 -17.11
N VAL A 59 -1.98 5.76 -17.23
CA VAL A 59 -1.04 4.66 -17.04
C VAL A 59 -0.81 4.01 -18.40
N LYS A 60 0.42 4.12 -18.91
CA LYS A 60 0.77 3.69 -20.27
C LYS A 60 1.21 2.23 -20.37
N GLN A 61 1.60 1.63 -19.25
CA GLN A 61 2.19 0.30 -19.23
C GLN A 61 1.47 -0.56 -18.19
N ARG A 62 1.37 -1.84 -18.51
CA ARG A 62 0.90 -2.84 -17.55
C ARG A 62 1.90 -2.89 -16.40
N TYR A 63 1.37 -3.00 -15.19
CA TYR A 63 2.15 -3.22 -13.99
C TYR A 63 1.35 -4.12 -13.06
N ALA A 64 1.97 -4.63 -12.01
CA ALA A 64 1.23 -5.28 -10.94
C ALA A 64 1.34 -4.47 -9.65
N LEU A 65 0.32 -4.54 -8.82
CA LEU A 65 0.27 -3.90 -7.51
C LEU A 65 -0.06 -4.96 -6.45
N SER A 66 0.51 -4.86 -5.26
CA SER A 66 0.13 -5.78 -4.19
C SER A 66 -1.34 -5.59 -3.86
N LYS A 67 -2.07 -6.71 -3.82
CA LYS A 67 -3.51 -6.78 -3.61
C LYS A 67 -3.93 -6.09 -2.31
N PHE A 68 -3.02 -6.17 -1.33
CA PHE A 68 -3.12 -5.61 0.00
C PHE A 68 -1.91 -4.71 0.29
N GLU A 69 -1.99 -3.95 1.38
CA GLU A 69 -0.83 -3.35 2.04
C GLU A 69 0.19 -4.44 2.45
N ILE A 70 1.48 -4.10 2.53
CA ILE A 70 2.47 -5.02 3.06
C ILE A 70 2.17 -5.27 4.53
N THR A 71 2.03 -6.55 4.90
CA THR A 71 1.68 -6.90 6.28
C THR A 71 2.88 -6.79 7.21
N ARG A 72 2.61 -6.67 8.51
CA ARG A 72 3.66 -6.77 9.52
C ARG A 72 4.42 -8.10 9.43
N GLY A 73 3.73 -9.21 9.18
CA GLY A 73 4.39 -10.52 9.01
C GLY A 73 5.35 -10.57 7.82
N GLN A 74 4.95 -9.99 6.68
CA GLN A 74 5.82 -9.87 5.50
C GLN A 74 7.02 -8.97 5.78
N TYR A 75 6.81 -7.84 6.46
CA TYR A 75 7.89 -6.96 6.87
C TYR A 75 8.84 -7.61 7.89
N ALA A 76 8.31 -8.39 8.83
CA ALA A 76 9.11 -9.16 9.78
C ALA A 76 10.02 -10.17 9.07
N ALA A 77 9.56 -10.81 7.98
CA ALA A 77 10.40 -11.70 7.17
C ALA A 77 11.57 -10.95 6.52
N PHE A 78 11.36 -9.72 6.06
CA PHE A 78 12.43 -8.84 5.58
C PHE A 78 13.44 -8.53 6.68
N ILE A 79 12.97 -8.12 7.86
CA ILE A 79 13.85 -7.80 9.01
C ILE A 79 14.67 -9.04 9.41
N ALA A 80 14.03 -10.21 9.51
CA ALA A 80 14.69 -11.46 9.87
C ALA A 80 15.74 -11.89 8.83
N ALA A 81 15.47 -11.71 7.54
CA ALA A 81 16.37 -12.12 6.47
C ALA A 81 17.58 -11.18 6.30
N THR A 82 17.47 -9.92 6.71
CA THR A 82 18.47 -8.88 6.39
C THR A 82 19.16 -8.27 7.60
N GLY A 83 18.60 -8.45 8.80
CA GLY A 83 19.06 -7.73 10.00
C GLY A 83 18.80 -6.22 9.94
N TYR A 84 17.97 -5.75 8.99
CA TYR A 84 17.71 -4.33 8.77
C TYR A 84 17.25 -3.63 10.05
N LYS A 85 17.83 -2.46 10.34
CA LYS A 85 17.53 -1.67 11.54
C LYS A 85 16.55 -0.55 11.20
N THR A 86 15.49 -0.47 12.02
CA THR A 86 14.47 0.57 11.92
C THR A 86 14.59 1.54 13.07
N GLU A 87 14.25 2.80 12.84
CA GLU A 87 14.22 3.83 13.88
C GLU A 87 12.85 3.94 14.55
N PRO A 88 12.76 4.63 15.69
CA PRO A 88 11.50 4.94 16.33
C PRO A 88 10.54 5.74 15.45
N CYS A 89 9.25 5.69 15.80
CA CYS A 89 8.18 6.34 15.06
C CYS A 89 7.36 7.33 15.89
N LEU A 90 6.72 8.25 15.18
CA LEU A 90 5.69 9.08 15.75
C LEU A 90 4.40 8.28 15.90
N HIS A 91 3.85 8.24 17.11
CA HIS A 91 2.56 7.65 17.37
C HIS A 91 1.54 8.73 17.76
N LYS A 92 0.26 8.38 17.67
CA LYS A 92 -0.80 9.26 18.14
C LYS A 92 -0.86 9.22 19.67
N ASN A 93 -0.74 10.39 20.29
CA ASN A 93 -1.01 10.58 21.72
C ASN A 93 -1.98 11.76 21.90
N GLY A 94 -3.22 11.47 22.27
CA GLY A 94 -4.29 12.47 22.37
C GLY A 94 -4.41 13.32 21.09
N ARG A 95 -4.12 14.62 21.19
CA ARG A 95 -4.16 15.56 20.05
C ARG A 95 -2.87 15.63 19.23
N ARG A 96 -1.74 15.10 19.73
CA ARG A 96 -0.43 15.28 19.09
C ARG A 96 0.10 13.99 18.46
N TRP A 97 1.08 14.18 17.58
CA TRP A 97 1.97 13.13 17.11
C TRP A 97 3.25 13.25 17.92
N GLU A 98 3.62 12.21 18.64
CA GLU A 98 4.74 12.22 19.58
C GLU A 98 5.76 11.17 19.15
N LEU A 99 7.03 11.59 19.11
CA LEU A 99 8.15 10.68 18.89
C LEU A 99 8.53 10.08 20.24
N SER A 100 8.64 8.77 20.32
CA SER A 100 9.09 8.06 21.50
C SER A 100 10.02 6.93 21.09
N SER A 101 11.10 6.74 21.85
CA SER A 101 12.12 5.71 21.59
C SER A 101 11.56 4.28 21.68
N VAL A 102 10.41 4.10 22.33
CA VAL A 102 9.77 2.78 22.53
C VAL A 102 8.88 2.40 21.35
N GLN A 103 8.32 3.38 20.63
CA GLN A 103 7.40 3.12 19.53
C GLN A 103 8.15 2.89 18.22
N ASN A 104 7.85 1.76 17.55
CA ASN A 104 8.46 1.34 16.28
C ASN A 104 7.51 0.39 15.53
N TRP A 105 7.95 -0.25 14.44
CA TRP A 105 7.12 -1.13 13.62
C TRP A 105 6.56 -2.37 14.36
N THR A 106 7.23 -2.85 15.42
CA THR A 106 6.72 -3.94 16.26
C THR A 106 5.76 -3.46 17.35
N ASN A 107 5.83 -2.18 17.71
CA ASN A 107 5.00 -1.54 18.73
C ASN A 107 4.62 -0.12 18.28
N PRO A 108 3.61 0.03 17.40
CA PRO A 108 3.23 1.34 16.87
C PRO A 108 2.44 2.21 17.88
N GLY A 109 2.32 1.78 19.13
CA GLY A 109 1.47 2.42 20.15
C GLY A 109 0.07 1.79 20.25
N PHE A 110 -0.14 0.63 19.63
CA PHE A 110 -1.33 -0.21 19.74
C PHE A 110 -0.97 -1.66 19.41
N LYS A 111 -1.81 -2.61 19.86
CA LYS A 111 -1.66 -4.03 19.51
C LYS A 111 -2.01 -4.20 18.03
N GLN A 112 -1.17 -4.96 17.33
CA GLN A 112 -1.33 -5.26 15.92
C GLN A 112 -1.16 -6.79 15.71
N GLY A 113 -1.73 -7.35 14.66
CA GLY A 113 -1.53 -8.73 14.15
C GLY A 113 -0.50 -8.84 13.02
N ASN A 114 -0.10 -10.07 12.65
CA ASN A 114 0.85 -10.29 11.55
C ASN A 114 0.21 -10.11 10.17
N ASP A 115 -1.11 -10.19 10.12
CA ASP A 115 -2.01 -9.96 8.99
C ASP A 115 -2.54 -8.52 8.92
N GLU A 116 -2.08 -7.63 9.80
CA GLU A 116 -2.34 -6.19 9.71
C GLU A 116 -1.20 -5.49 8.95
N PRO A 117 -1.45 -4.31 8.34
CA PRO A 117 -0.42 -3.60 7.59
C PRO A 117 0.73 -3.16 8.49
N VAL A 118 1.96 -3.28 8.00
CA VAL A 118 3.10 -2.69 8.71
C VAL A 118 2.93 -1.17 8.77
N ALA A 119 3.10 -0.61 9.96
CA ALA A 119 3.14 0.82 10.20
C ALA A 119 4.50 1.23 10.77
N CYS A 120 4.68 2.51 11.08
CA CYS A 120 5.94 3.01 11.68
C CYS A 120 7.17 2.75 10.80
N VAL A 121 6.98 2.80 9.48
CA VAL A 121 8.03 2.67 8.47
C VAL A 121 8.14 3.97 7.68
N SER A 122 9.37 4.35 7.34
CA SER A 122 9.67 5.51 6.50
C SER A 122 9.62 5.09 5.04
N ARG A 123 9.60 6.06 4.12
CA ARG A 123 9.74 5.74 2.70
C ARG A 123 11.07 5.04 2.42
N GLY A 124 12.15 5.41 3.11
CA GLY A 124 13.46 4.76 2.98
C GLY A 124 13.42 3.28 3.38
N ASP A 125 12.70 2.95 4.44
CA ASP A 125 12.50 1.55 4.87
C ASP A 125 11.69 0.77 3.84
N ALA A 126 10.61 1.38 3.32
CA ALA A 126 9.78 0.77 2.29
C ALA A 126 10.55 0.53 0.98
N LEU A 127 11.41 1.47 0.58
CA LEU A 127 12.33 1.29 -0.56
C LEU A 127 13.33 0.15 -0.30
N SER A 128 13.88 0.04 0.91
CA SER A 128 14.78 -1.05 1.28
C SER A 128 14.08 -2.41 1.23
N TYR A 129 12.83 -2.48 1.70
CA TYR A 129 11.99 -3.67 1.54
C TYR A 129 11.79 -4.04 0.07
N THR A 130 11.51 -3.06 -0.82
CA THR A 130 11.32 -3.35 -2.24
C THR A 130 12.59 -3.88 -2.91
N LYS A 131 13.78 -3.38 -2.52
CA LYS A 131 15.07 -3.90 -3.00
C LYS A 131 15.30 -5.35 -2.57
N TRP A 132 15.02 -5.66 -1.30
CA TRP A 132 15.09 -7.02 -0.80
C TRP A 132 14.10 -7.93 -1.51
N LEU A 133 12.84 -7.51 -1.66
CA LEU A 133 11.80 -8.27 -2.35
C LEU A 133 12.20 -8.54 -3.80
N SER A 134 12.81 -7.56 -4.46
CA SER A 134 13.39 -7.71 -5.79
C SER A 134 14.46 -8.79 -5.85
N HIS A 135 15.39 -8.77 -4.89
CA HIS A 135 16.47 -9.74 -4.82
C HIS A 135 15.95 -11.16 -4.62
N VAL A 136 15.05 -11.38 -3.65
CA VAL A 136 14.58 -12.74 -3.31
C VAL A 136 13.61 -13.32 -4.34
N SER A 137 12.92 -12.48 -5.13
CA SER A 137 11.99 -12.93 -6.17
C SER A 137 12.61 -12.99 -7.58
N GLY A 138 13.76 -12.35 -7.78
CA GLY A 138 14.33 -12.12 -9.11
C GLY A 138 13.47 -11.20 -9.99
N LYS A 139 12.51 -10.46 -9.43
CA LYS A 139 11.61 -9.56 -10.17
C LYS A 139 11.85 -8.09 -9.80
N SER A 140 11.34 -7.16 -10.63
CA SER A 140 11.50 -5.72 -10.40
C SER A 140 10.35 -5.16 -9.54
N TYR A 141 10.57 -5.10 -8.22
CA TYR A 141 9.68 -4.53 -7.23
C TYR A 141 10.11 -3.11 -6.87
N ARG A 142 9.13 -2.26 -6.56
CA ARG A 142 9.29 -0.85 -6.23
C ARG A 142 8.09 -0.34 -5.45
N LEU A 143 8.16 0.89 -4.96
CA LEU A 143 6.95 1.60 -4.56
C LEU A 143 6.12 1.99 -5.80
N PRO A 144 4.79 2.10 -5.67
CA PRO A 144 3.96 2.57 -6.76
C PRO A 144 4.31 4.01 -7.13
N LEU A 145 4.21 4.33 -8.42
CA LEU A 145 4.17 5.72 -8.87
C LEU A 145 2.85 6.35 -8.43
N GLU A 146 2.83 7.68 -8.32
CA GLU A 146 1.63 8.40 -7.88
C GLU A 146 0.44 8.19 -8.82
N ASN A 147 0.68 8.30 -10.13
CA ASN A 147 -0.35 8.09 -11.16
C ASN A 147 -0.86 6.65 -11.16
N GLU A 148 0.02 5.66 -10.97
CA GLU A 148 -0.37 4.25 -10.82
C GLU A 148 -1.26 4.06 -9.60
N TRP A 149 -0.86 4.60 -8.44
CA TRP A 149 -1.65 4.51 -7.22
C TRP A 149 -3.03 5.14 -7.38
N ILE A 150 -3.13 6.33 -7.97
CA ILE A 150 -4.41 7.01 -8.20
C ILE A 150 -5.28 6.22 -9.17
N TYR A 151 -4.70 5.74 -10.27
CA TYR A 151 -5.42 4.92 -11.24
C TYR A 151 -5.97 3.65 -10.59
N ALA A 152 -5.11 2.92 -9.87
CA ALA A 152 -5.47 1.74 -9.11
C ALA A 152 -6.56 2.03 -8.07
N ALA A 153 -6.44 3.11 -7.30
CA ALA A 153 -7.39 3.46 -6.25
C ALA A 153 -8.76 3.83 -6.81
N THR A 154 -8.82 4.46 -7.99
CA THR A 154 -10.06 4.87 -8.67
C THR A 154 -10.86 3.68 -9.23
N GLY A 155 -10.20 2.54 -9.44
CA GLY A 155 -10.84 1.34 -9.99
C GLY A 155 -11.23 1.46 -11.46
N LYS A 156 -11.69 0.33 -12.01
CA LYS A 156 -12.34 0.26 -13.34
C LYS A 156 -13.68 1.02 -13.27
N GLU A 157 -13.95 1.87 -14.26
CA GLU A 157 -15.20 2.65 -14.41
C GLU A 157 -15.48 3.78 -13.39
N GLY A 158 -14.45 4.41 -12.80
CA GLY A 158 -14.65 5.59 -11.93
C GLY A 158 -15.56 5.34 -10.73
N SER A 159 -15.78 4.06 -10.40
CA SER A 159 -16.90 3.60 -9.58
C SER A 159 -16.59 3.64 -8.09
N PHE A 160 -15.33 3.83 -7.69
CA PHE A 160 -14.96 3.81 -6.28
C PHE A 160 -13.51 4.27 -6.05
N PRO A 161 -13.19 5.18 -5.11
CA PRO A 161 -14.06 5.96 -4.21
C PRO A 161 -14.43 7.35 -4.72
N PHE A 162 -14.07 7.68 -5.95
CA PHE A 162 -14.33 9.00 -6.51
C PHE A 162 -15.73 9.10 -7.11
N SER A 163 -16.57 8.08 -6.91
CA SER A 163 -17.99 8.12 -7.27
C SER A 163 -18.81 8.81 -6.19
N LYS A 164 -19.95 9.41 -6.60
CA LYS A 164 -20.96 9.96 -5.68
C LYS A 164 -21.42 8.96 -4.60
N ARG A 165 -21.25 7.65 -4.82
CA ARG A 165 -21.57 6.59 -3.85
C ARG A 165 -20.68 6.65 -2.59
N PHE A 166 -19.41 7.05 -2.70
CA PHE A 166 -18.54 7.20 -1.52
C PHE A 166 -18.84 8.50 -0.74
N GLU A 167 -19.56 9.45 -1.33
CA GLU A 167 -20.08 10.61 -0.60
C GLU A 167 -21.12 10.18 0.44
N ASN A 168 -21.79 9.03 0.24
CA ASN A 168 -22.63 8.42 1.25
C ASN A 168 -21.78 7.94 2.44
N HIS A 169 -21.72 8.78 3.48
CA HIS A 169 -20.97 8.53 4.71
C HIS A 169 -21.36 7.22 5.42
N ALA A 170 -22.56 6.69 5.19
CA ALA A 170 -23.02 5.46 5.82
C ALA A 170 -22.37 4.20 5.23
N GLU A 171 -21.91 4.24 3.98
CA GLU A 171 -21.37 3.05 3.29
C GLU A 171 -19.84 2.96 3.32
N ARG A 172 -19.14 4.00 3.80
CA ARG A 172 -17.67 4.07 3.74
C ARG A 172 -16.98 2.93 4.48
N CYS A 173 -17.52 2.56 5.63
CA CYS A 173 -17.00 1.48 6.47
C CYS A 173 -17.16 0.08 5.85
N LYS A 174 -17.89 -0.07 4.73
CA LYS A 174 -17.92 -1.32 3.95
C LYS A 174 -16.63 -1.54 3.14
N TYR A 175 -15.87 -0.48 2.92
CA TYR A 175 -14.74 -0.44 2.00
C TYR A 175 -13.43 0.08 2.63
N ALA A 176 -13.50 0.63 3.85
CA ALA A 176 -12.38 1.31 4.46
C ALA A 176 -12.46 1.27 5.98
N ASN A 177 -11.32 1.03 6.62
CA ASN A 177 -11.09 1.29 8.05
C ASN A 177 -10.72 2.77 8.23
N THR A 178 -11.56 3.56 8.88
CA THR A 178 -11.37 5.02 9.02
C THR A 178 -11.79 5.51 10.40
N ALA A 179 -11.60 6.80 10.66
CA ALA A 179 -12.06 7.36 11.91
C ALA A 179 -13.58 7.20 12.04
N ASP A 180 -14.03 6.46 13.04
CA ASP A 180 -15.42 6.12 13.27
C ASP A 180 -15.85 6.39 14.74
N LYS A 181 -17.06 5.96 15.10
CA LYS A 181 -17.58 6.16 16.46
C LYS A 181 -16.70 5.52 17.54
N ALA A 182 -16.12 4.35 17.28
CA ALA A 182 -15.26 3.66 18.25
C ALA A 182 -13.95 4.45 18.46
N LEU A 183 -13.35 4.95 17.38
CA LEU A 183 -12.17 5.82 17.49
C LEU A 183 -12.47 7.11 18.26
N LYS A 184 -13.65 7.71 18.08
CA LYS A 184 -14.02 8.97 18.77
C LYS A 184 -14.04 8.84 20.30
N GLN A 185 -14.36 7.66 20.82
CA GLN A 185 -14.29 7.40 22.26
C GLN A 185 -12.84 7.55 22.77
N LYS A 186 -11.86 7.13 21.97
CA LYS A 186 -10.43 7.25 22.30
C LYS A 186 -9.84 8.62 21.97
N TYR A 187 -10.32 9.26 20.90
CA TYR A 187 -9.88 10.58 20.46
C TYR A 187 -11.09 11.50 20.23
N PRO A 188 -11.59 12.20 21.29
CA PRO A 188 -12.86 12.93 21.23
C PRO A 188 -12.97 14.01 20.14
N ASN A 189 -11.83 14.52 19.67
CA ASN A 189 -11.73 15.61 18.70
C ASN A 189 -11.54 15.10 17.25
N VAL A 190 -11.52 13.79 17.02
CA VAL A 190 -11.37 13.23 15.67
C VAL A 190 -12.67 13.44 14.87
N GLN A 191 -12.52 13.82 13.61
CA GLN A 191 -13.64 13.83 12.67
C GLN A 191 -13.93 12.39 12.25
N ILE A 192 -15.20 12.01 12.22
CA ILE A 192 -15.60 10.61 12.01
C ILE A 192 -16.57 10.42 10.86
N SER A 193 -16.47 9.25 10.24
CA SER A 193 -17.48 8.69 9.34
C SER A 193 -18.77 8.40 10.11
N LYS A 194 -19.92 8.47 9.43
CA LYS A 194 -21.25 8.15 10.02
C LYS A 194 -21.57 6.65 9.86
N CYS A 195 -20.57 5.81 10.10
CA CYS A 195 -20.65 4.36 10.05
C CYS A 195 -19.71 3.78 11.11
N THR A 196 -19.69 2.45 11.26
CA THR A 196 -18.77 1.75 12.15
C THR A 196 -18.04 0.70 11.33
N ASP A 197 -16.71 0.67 11.40
CA ASP A 197 -15.88 -0.37 10.77
C ASP A 197 -15.38 -1.42 11.76
N TYR A 198 -15.59 -1.19 13.06
CA TYR A 198 -15.27 -2.05 14.18
C TYR A 198 -13.77 -2.13 14.54
N TYR A 199 -12.93 -1.25 14.00
CA TYR A 199 -11.49 -1.19 14.30
C TYR A 199 -11.08 0.19 14.82
N ILE A 200 -10.53 0.24 16.04
CA ILE A 200 -10.03 1.50 16.63
C ILE A 200 -8.67 1.91 16.02
N TYR A 201 -7.90 0.95 15.50
CA TYR A 201 -6.58 1.17 14.92
C TYR A 201 -6.51 0.50 13.55
N THR A 202 -5.37 -0.08 13.16
CA THR A 202 -5.32 -0.90 11.94
C THR A 202 -6.26 -2.10 12.04
N ALA A 203 -6.67 -2.58 10.87
CA ALA A 203 -7.48 -3.77 10.68
C ALA A 203 -6.67 -4.80 9.89
N PRO A 204 -6.97 -6.11 10.03
CA PRO A 204 -6.43 -7.12 9.15
C PRO A 204 -6.67 -6.77 7.68
N ILE A 205 -5.66 -7.01 6.84
CA ILE A 205 -5.76 -6.71 5.41
C ILE A 205 -6.92 -7.48 4.77
N GLY A 206 -7.56 -6.87 3.76
CA GLY A 206 -8.61 -7.53 2.99
C GLY A 206 -9.94 -7.68 3.71
N ARG A 207 -10.11 -7.08 4.90
CA ARG A 207 -11.37 -7.16 5.66
C ARG A 207 -12.54 -6.44 4.97
N PHE A 208 -12.23 -5.41 4.19
CA PHE A 208 -13.20 -4.58 3.50
C PHE A 208 -13.36 -4.96 2.04
N LYS A 209 -14.46 -4.54 1.40
CA LYS A 209 -14.73 -4.85 0.00
C LYS A 209 -13.62 -4.30 -0.93
N PRO A 210 -13.17 -5.07 -1.93
CA PRO A 210 -12.21 -4.57 -2.91
C PRO A 210 -12.84 -3.53 -3.85
N ASN A 211 -11.99 -2.76 -4.53
CA ASN A 211 -12.42 -1.90 -5.63
C ASN A 211 -12.57 -2.68 -6.95
N GLY A 212 -12.89 -1.99 -8.05
CA GLY A 212 -13.10 -2.59 -9.37
C GLY A 212 -11.88 -3.30 -10.00
N PHE A 213 -10.68 -3.14 -9.44
CA PHE A 213 -9.50 -3.92 -9.82
C PHE A 213 -9.23 -5.10 -8.89
N GLY A 214 -10.06 -5.35 -7.87
CA GLY A 214 -9.80 -6.40 -6.88
C GLY A 214 -8.80 -6.00 -5.79
N LEU A 215 -8.42 -4.72 -5.72
CA LEU A 215 -7.53 -4.18 -4.69
C LEU A 215 -8.30 -3.86 -3.42
N HIS A 216 -7.72 -4.20 -2.27
CA HIS A 216 -8.27 -3.90 -0.96
C HIS A 216 -7.50 -2.76 -0.29
N ASP A 217 -8.15 -2.16 0.70
CA ASP A 217 -7.54 -1.20 1.63
C ASP A 217 -6.89 0.00 0.93
N MET A 218 -7.32 0.32 -0.30
CA MET A 218 -6.85 1.52 -1.02
C MET A 218 -7.28 2.81 -0.30
N LEU A 219 -8.13 2.70 0.72
CA LEU A 219 -8.71 3.78 1.49
C LEU A 219 -8.75 3.42 2.96
N GLY A 220 -8.19 4.29 3.79
CA GLY A 220 -8.13 4.02 5.21
C GLY A 220 -7.02 3.04 5.56
N ASN A 221 -7.21 2.31 6.66
CA ASN A 221 -6.21 1.44 7.29
C ASN A 221 -4.88 2.18 7.54
N VAL A 222 -3.87 2.11 6.67
CA VAL A 222 -2.71 3.01 6.74
C VAL A 222 -2.56 3.84 5.47
N SER A 223 -1.97 5.02 5.60
CA SER A 223 -1.56 5.75 4.39
C SER A 223 -0.36 5.06 3.77
N GLU A 224 -0.21 5.18 2.47
CA GLU A 224 0.77 4.36 1.74
C GLU A 224 1.81 5.22 1.04
N TRP A 225 3.09 4.95 1.34
CA TRP A 225 4.20 5.61 0.66
C TRP A 225 4.18 5.36 -0.86
N ILE A 226 4.45 6.42 -1.63
CA ILE A 226 4.70 6.35 -3.08
C ILE A 226 6.18 6.59 -3.40
N ALA A 227 6.61 6.23 -4.61
CA ALA A 227 8.02 6.24 -5.00
C ALA A 227 8.71 7.61 -4.96
N ARG A 228 7.97 8.71 -5.20
CA ARG A 228 8.53 10.06 -5.39
C ARG A 228 8.23 11.00 -4.23
N SER A 229 9.11 11.98 -4.04
CA SER A 229 8.85 13.19 -3.23
C SER A 229 8.21 14.25 -4.13
N ASN A 230 7.57 15.24 -3.53
CA ASN A 230 7.13 16.43 -4.25
C ASN A 230 8.32 17.30 -4.70
N LYS A 231 8.03 18.37 -5.44
CA LYS A 231 9.03 19.37 -5.90
C LYS A 231 9.85 20.03 -4.78
N ASN A 232 9.38 19.99 -3.54
CA ASN A 232 10.04 20.57 -2.36
C ASN A 232 10.75 19.50 -1.51
N GLY A 233 10.91 18.27 -2.02
CA GLY A 233 11.55 17.16 -1.31
C GLY A 233 10.72 16.50 -0.20
N ALA A 234 9.46 16.87 -0.02
CA ALA A 234 8.56 16.25 0.94
C ALA A 234 8.03 14.91 0.40
N ASP A 235 8.04 13.89 1.25
CA ASP A 235 7.53 12.58 0.89
C ASP A 235 6.02 12.54 0.89
N ILE A 236 5.47 11.75 -0.03
CA ILE A 236 4.05 11.65 -0.30
C ILE A 236 3.58 10.28 0.13
N ALA A 237 2.51 10.25 0.92
CA ALA A 237 1.70 9.07 1.15
C ALA A 237 0.25 9.34 0.70
N ARG A 238 -0.47 8.30 0.26
CA ARG A 238 -1.86 8.36 -0.24
C ARG A 238 -2.80 7.43 0.58
N GLY A 239 -4.10 7.40 0.27
CA GLY A 239 -5.07 6.45 0.86
C GLY A 239 -5.84 6.93 2.09
N GLY A 240 -5.22 7.74 2.96
CA GLY A 240 -5.80 8.03 4.29
C GLY A 240 -5.43 6.94 5.28
N SER A 241 -6.02 6.91 6.48
CA SER A 241 -5.69 5.91 7.51
C SER A 241 -6.81 5.77 8.52
N TRP A 242 -6.70 4.81 9.43
CA TRP A 242 -7.62 4.56 10.54
C TRP A 242 -7.97 5.79 11.37
N ILE A 243 -7.09 6.81 11.44
CA ILE A 243 -7.32 8.05 12.20
C ILE A 243 -7.92 9.20 11.38
N MET A 244 -8.20 8.98 10.10
CA MET A 244 -8.78 10.01 9.22
C MET A 244 -10.21 9.67 8.87
N MET A 245 -11.09 10.67 8.83
CA MET A 245 -12.41 10.49 8.23
C MET A 245 -12.26 10.10 6.75
N ALA A 246 -12.95 9.05 6.32
CA ALA A 246 -13.02 8.67 4.92
C ALA A 246 -13.42 9.91 4.06
N GLY A 247 -12.82 10.13 2.89
CA GLY A 247 -13.11 11.31 2.05
C GLY A 247 -12.42 12.62 2.47
N ALA A 248 -11.84 12.74 3.68
CA ALA A 248 -10.73 13.67 3.91
C ALA A 248 -9.48 13.26 3.09
N GLY A 249 -9.49 12.01 2.61
CA GLY A 249 -8.52 11.40 1.72
C GLY A 249 -8.87 11.37 0.24
N ARG A 250 -9.72 12.29 -0.28
CA ARG A 250 -10.10 12.40 -1.73
C ARG A 250 -8.92 12.53 -2.73
N SER A 251 -7.69 12.54 -2.23
CA SER A 251 -6.45 12.10 -2.86
C SER A 251 -5.36 12.14 -1.77
N ALA A 252 -5.64 11.59 -0.57
CA ALA A 252 -5.05 11.93 0.74
C ALA A 252 -3.61 12.41 0.64
N TYR A 253 -3.43 13.70 0.40
CA TYR A 253 -2.16 14.29 0.01
C TYR A 253 -1.44 14.64 1.31
N ARG A 254 -0.63 13.72 1.82
CA ARG A 254 0.17 13.97 3.02
C ARG A 254 1.55 14.46 2.60
N PHE A 255 1.80 15.75 2.78
CA PHE A 255 3.18 16.22 2.95
C PHE A 255 3.62 15.85 4.35
N ARG A 256 4.64 15.00 4.45
CA ARG A 256 5.39 14.92 5.69
C ARG A 256 6.82 15.34 5.37
N ASN A 257 7.24 16.44 6.01
CA ASN A 257 8.48 17.18 5.73
C ASN A 257 9.77 16.43 6.11
N SER A 258 9.84 15.12 5.90
CA SER A 258 11.09 14.38 6.01
C SER A 258 10.94 12.95 5.51
N THR A 259 11.89 12.52 4.70
CA THR A 259 12.09 11.13 4.27
C THR A 259 12.39 10.17 5.43
N LYS A 260 12.75 10.71 6.60
CA LYS A 260 13.15 9.94 7.78
C LYS A 260 12.02 9.71 8.77
N LYS A 261 10.89 10.41 8.64
CA LYS A 261 9.82 10.29 9.64
C LYS A 261 8.99 9.04 9.39
N ARG A 262 8.62 8.40 10.50
CA ARG A 262 7.81 7.19 10.60
C ARG A 262 6.56 7.53 11.38
N TYR A 263 5.41 7.04 10.95
CA TYR A 263 4.14 7.31 11.62
C TYR A 263 3.38 6.02 11.84
N SER A 264 2.72 5.91 12.98
CA SER A 264 1.89 4.74 13.34
C SER A 264 0.63 4.59 12.47
N ASP A 265 0.40 5.50 11.52
CA ASP A 265 -0.71 5.46 10.56
C ASP A 265 -0.23 5.51 9.10
N ILE A 266 1.05 5.23 8.85
CA ILE A 266 1.62 5.14 7.50
C ILE A 266 2.39 3.82 7.35
N GLY A 267 2.04 3.09 6.30
CA GLY A 267 2.72 1.91 5.79
C GLY A 267 2.98 2.05 4.30
N PHE A 268 2.89 0.95 3.57
CA PHE A 268 3.07 0.95 2.12
C PHE A 268 2.52 -0.31 1.47
N ARG A 269 2.37 -0.23 0.14
CA ARG A 269 2.17 -1.37 -0.74
C ARG A 269 3.25 -1.35 -1.82
N VAL A 270 3.43 -2.46 -2.53
CA VAL A 270 4.49 -2.58 -3.56
C VAL A 270 3.89 -2.69 -4.95
N ALA A 271 4.59 -2.13 -5.93
CA ALA A 271 4.34 -2.34 -7.33
C ALA A 271 5.44 -3.23 -7.92
N ARG A 272 5.10 -3.99 -8.96
CA ARG A 272 6.03 -4.76 -9.76
C ARG A 272 5.94 -4.29 -11.21
N THR A 273 7.09 -3.99 -11.81
CA THR A 273 7.19 -3.74 -13.25
C THR A 273 7.01 -5.07 -13.98
N LEU A 274 6.07 -5.13 -14.93
CA LEU A 274 5.91 -6.27 -15.82
C LEU A 274 6.64 -5.96 -17.13
N SER A 275 7.51 -6.86 -17.55
CA SER A 275 8.15 -6.78 -18.86
C SER A 275 7.07 -6.87 -19.95
N LYS A 276 7.30 -6.11 -21.03
CA LYS A 276 6.48 -6.20 -22.24
C LYS A 276 6.54 -7.61 -22.83
#